data_AF-A0A164GZF3-F1
#
_entry.id   AF-A0A164GZF3-F1
#
_cell.length_a   1.000
_cell.length_b   1.000
_cell.length_c   1.000
_cell.angle_alpha   90.00
_cell.angle_beta   90.00
_cell.angle_gamma   90.00
#
_symmetry.space_group_name_H-M   'P 1'
#
loop_
_entity.id
_entity.type
_entity.pdbx_description
1 polymer ?
#
loop_
_entity_poly.entity_id
_entity_poly.type
_entity_poly.pdbx_seq_one_letter_code
_entity_poly.pdbx_strand_id
1 'polypeptide(L)'
;FLKFPYKAVTQLVCRCVQMESLEKASQMLHLTCLLIPQPALATLCYLLQFFEAVAANSSTNLMDASNISIVMAPTLMPVHIAASSRNDRQNC
;
A
#
# COMPACT_ATOMS: atom_id res chain seq x y z
N PHE A 1 -9.56 -9.89 -22.13
CA PHE A 1 -9.53 -9.12 -20.87
C PHE A 1 -8.08 -8.91 -20.46
N LEU A 2 -7.55 -7.70 -20.62
CA LEU A 2 -6.17 -7.36 -20.24
C LEU A 2 -5.99 -7.59 -18.74
N LYS A 3 -5.08 -8.47 -18.34
CA LYS A 3 -4.70 -8.66 -16.94
C LYS A 3 -4.00 -7.37 -16.47
N PHE A 4 -4.62 -6.67 -15.54
CA PHE A 4 -4.02 -5.49 -14.93
C PHE A 4 -2.74 -5.87 -14.18
N PRO A 5 -1.62 -5.13 -14.35
CA PRO A 5 -0.33 -5.48 -13.76
C PRO A 5 -0.23 -5.09 -12.28
N TYR A 6 -1.15 -5.59 -11.43
CA TYR A 6 -1.16 -5.34 -9.98
C TYR A 6 0.23 -5.56 -9.35
N LYS A 7 0.92 -6.64 -9.75
CA LYS A 7 2.27 -6.97 -9.28
C LYS A 7 3.30 -5.88 -9.58
N ALA A 8 3.24 -5.26 -10.77
CA ALA A 8 4.20 -4.22 -11.14
C ALA A 8 3.95 -2.93 -10.35
N VAL A 9 2.68 -2.56 -10.17
CA VAL A 9 2.29 -1.40 -9.34
C VAL A 9 2.75 -1.60 -7.89
N THR A 10 2.50 -2.77 -7.29
CA THR A 10 2.96 -3.06 -5.92
C THR A 10 4.48 -2.99 -5.79
N GLN A 11 5.24 -3.53 -6.76
CA GLN A 11 6.70 -3.43 -6.75
C GLN A 11 7.21 -1.99 -6.88
N LEU A 12 6.56 -1.16 -7.70
CA LEU A 12 6.89 0.26 -7.82
C LEU A 12 6.62 1.00 -6.50
N VAL A 13 5.48 0.75 -5.86
CA VAL A 13 5.16 1.32 -4.54
C VAL A 13 6.21 0.90 -3.50
N CYS A 14 6.60 -0.39 -3.44
CA CYS A 14 7.66 -0.85 -2.54
C CYS A 14 9.00 -0.13 -2.80
N ARG A 15 9.35 0.10 -4.07
CA ARG A 15 10.57 0.87 -4.43
C ARG A 15 10.47 2.32 -3.98
N CYS A 16 9.30 2.96 -4.09
CA CYS A 16 9.10 4.33 -3.62
C CYS A 16 9.35 4.45 -2.11
N VAL A 17 8.91 3.47 -1.31
CA VAL A 17 9.11 3.44 0.14
C VAL A 17 10.59 3.30 0.52
N GLN A 18 11.41 2.68 -0.33
CA GLN A 18 12.85 2.51 -0.11
C GLN A 18 13.70 3.72 -0.52
N MET A 19 13.08 4.78 -1.07
CA MET A 19 13.81 5.97 -1.50
C MET A 19 14.17 6.85 -0.30
N GLU A 20 15.40 7.38 -0.29
CA GLU A 20 15.86 8.28 0.79
C GLU A 20 15.17 9.66 0.76
N SER A 21 14.77 10.12 -0.42
CA SER A 21 14.10 11.41 -0.60
C SER A 21 12.59 11.23 -0.64
N LEU A 22 11.90 11.79 0.36
CA LEU A 22 10.44 11.83 0.44
C LEU A 22 9.83 12.54 -0.78
N GLU A 23 10.46 13.61 -1.26
CA GLU A 23 9.99 14.36 -2.42
C GLU A 23 10.00 13.48 -3.68
N LYS A 24 11.11 12.78 -3.93
CA LYS A 24 11.22 11.85 -5.07
C LYS A 24 10.27 10.67 -4.92
N ALA A 25 10.11 10.13 -3.71
CA ALA A 25 9.14 9.07 -3.43
C ALA A 25 7.72 9.52 -3.76
N SER A 26 7.33 10.74 -3.37
CA SER A 26 6.03 11.32 -3.67
C SER A 26 5.79 11.49 -5.17
N GLN A 27 6.76 12.03 -5.91
CA GLN A 27 6.67 12.18 -7.36
C GLN A 27 6.54 10.81 -8.06
N MET A 28 7.32 9.81 -7.63
CA MET A 28 7.25 8.45 -8.17
C MET A 28 5.93 7.75 -7.85
N LEU A 29 5.35 7.98 -6.66
CA LEU A 29 4.02 7.49 -6.30
C LEU A 29 2.95 8.10 -7.21
N HIS A 30 3.00 9.41 -7.49
CA HIS A 30 2.09 10.05 -8.43
C HIS A 30 2.17 9.44 -9.83
N LEU A 31 3.38 9.21 -10.35
CA LEU A 31 3.57 8.53 -11.63
C LEU A 31 3.04 7.09 -11.60
N THR A 32 3.22 6.39 -10.48
CA THR A 32 2.70 5.03 -10.29
C THR A 32 1.18 5.00 -10.33
N CYS A 33 0.50 6.02 -9.80
CA CYS A 33 -0.96 6.15 -9.89
C CYS A 33 -1.47 6.21 -11.34
N LEU A 34 -0.69 6.75 -12.27
CA LEU A 34 -1.05 6.79 -13.71
C LEU A 34 -1.09 5.39 -14.34
N LEU A 35 -0.50 4.38 -13.69
CA LEU A 35 -0.54 3.00 -14.13
C LEU A 35 -1.78 2.25 -13.62
N ILE A 36 -2.59 2.84 -12.74
CA ILE A 36 -3.77 2.22 -12.12
C ILE A 36 -5.02 2.48 -12.98
N PRO A 37 -5.95 1.53 -13.18
CA PRO A 37 -7.15 1.76 -13.96
C PRO A 37 -8.02 2.78 -13.24
N GLN A 38 -8.64 3.68 -14.01
CA GLN A 38 -9.40 4.80 -13.47
C GLN A 38 -10.43 4.41 -12.39
N PRO A 39 -11.22 3.32 -12.52
CA PRO A 39 -12.16 2.93 -11.47
C PRO A 39 -11.46 2.55 -10.16
N ALA A 40 -10.32 1.84 -10.21
CA ALA A 40 -9.58 1.45 -9.02
C ALA A 40 -8.86 2.66 -8.40
N LEU A 41 -8.34 3.57 -9.22
CA LEU A 41 -7.72 4.81 -8.76
C LEU A 41 -8.72 5.73 -8.05
N ALA A 42 -9.94 5.86 -8.59
CA ALA A 42 -11.00 6.63 -7.96
C ALA A 42 -11.38 6.06 -6.58
N THR A 43 -11.52 4.74 -6.48
CA THR A 43 -11.76 4.05 -5.19
C THR A 43 -10.62 4.25 -4.21
N LEU A 44 -9.37 4.13 -4.66
CA LEU A 44 -8.18 4.35 -3.82
C LEU A 44 -8.14 5.79 -3.30
N CYS A 45 -8.42 6.78 -4.17
CA CYS A 45 -8.48 8.19 -3.79
C CYS A 45 -9.54 8.45 -2.72
N TYR A 46 -10.76 7.90 -2.91
CA TYR A 46 -11.83 8.00 -1.92
C TYR A 46 -11.44 7.36 -0.57
N LEU A 47 -10.84 6.17 -0.59
CA LEU A 47 -10.40 5.50 0.62
C LEU A 47 -9.32 6.30 1.37
N LEU A 48 -8.35 6.86 0.66
CA LEU A 48 -7.29 7.68 1.27
C LEU A 48 -7.84 8.95 1.91
N GLN A 49 -8.78 9.64 1.25
CA GLN A 49 -9.47 10.80 1.83
C GLN A 49 -10.30 10.43 3.07
N PHE A 50 -10.97 9.27 3.03
CA PHE A 50 -11.70 8.75 4.18
C PHE A 50 -10.75 8.46 5.35
N PHE A 51 -9.62 7.81 5.10
CA PHE A 51 -8.61 7.53 6.13
C PHE A 51 -7.97 8.78 6.71
N GLU A 52 -7.79 9.82 5.90
CA GLU A 52 -7.34 11.12 6.37
C GLU A 52 -8.34 11.72 7.38
N ALA A 53 -9.64 11.67 7.08
CA ALA A 53 -10.68 12.13 8.01
C ALA A 53 -10.73 11.30 9.31
N VAL A 54 -10.49 9.98 9.22
CA VAL A 54 -10.35 9.12 10.41
C VAL A 54 -9.12 9.50 11.23
N ALA A 55 -7.97 9.69 10.59
CA ALA A 55 -6.71 10.06 11.23
C ALA A 55 -6.78 11.42 11.94
N ALA A 56 -7.51 12.38 11.36
CA ALA A 56 -7.76 13.69 11.96
C ALA A 56 -8.50 13.61 13.31
N ASN A 57 -9.23 12.52 13.56
CA ASN A 57 -9.95 12.26 14.81
C ASN A 57 -9.22 11.27 15.74
N SER A 58 -7.91 11.09 15.54
CA SER A 58 -7.06 10.15 16.31
C SER A 58 -7.09 10.35 17.82
N SER A 59 -7.34 11.56 18.33
CA SER A 59 -7.49 11.82 19.77
C SER A 59 -8.68 11.09 20.40
N THR A 60 -9.70 10.76 19.60
CA THR A 60 -10.94 10.11 20.07
C THR A 60 -11.02 8.65 19.62
N ASN A 61 -10.69 8.37 18.36
CA ASN A 61 -10.79 7.00 17.81
C ASN A 61 -9.49 6.19 17.95
N LEU A 62 -8.40 6.81 18.44
CA LEU A 62 -7.08 6.20 18.64
C LEU A 62 -6.41 5.67 17.35
N MET A 63 -6.87 6.10 16.18
CA MET A 63 -6.38 5.67 14.87
C MET A 63 -5.68 6.84 14.17
N ASP A 64 -4.35 6.91 14.28
CA ASP A 64 -3.54 7.80 13.44
C ASP A 64 -3.24 7.16 12.07
N ALA A 65 -2.57 7.90 11.17
CA ALA A 65 -2.23 7.41 9.84
C ALA A 65 -1.36 6.12 9.89
N SER A 66 -0.51 5.98 10.91
CA SER A 66 0.33 4.78 11.10
C SER A 66 -0.53 3.56 11.42
N ASN A 67 -1.43 3.67 12.40
CA ASN A 67 -2.34 2.60 12.79
C ASN A 67 -3.25 2.18 11.63
N ILE A 68 -3.79 3.15 10.90
CA ILE A 68 -4.62 2.88 9.71
C ILE A 68 -3.79 2.13 8.66
N SER A 69 -2.54 2.55 8.40
CA SER A 69 -1.69 1.90 7.41
C SER A 69 -1.36 0.44 7.79
N ILE A 70 -1.14 0.15 9.07
CA ILE A 70 -0.91 -1.21 9.57
C ILE A 70 -2.10 -2.11 9.31
N VAL A 71 -3.32 -1.61 9.56
CA VAL A 71 -4.56 -2.40 9.40
C VAL A 71 -4.93 -2.55 7.92
N MET A 72 -4.80 -1.49 7.12
CA MET A 72 -5.31 -1.46 5.75
C MET A 72 -4.31 -1.90 4.69
N ALA A 73 -2.99 -1.79 4.92
CA ALA A 73 -2.00 -2.17 3.92
C ALA A 73 -2.10 -3.63 3.44
N PRO A 74 -2.32 -4.64 4.31
CA PRO A 74 -2.51 -6.03 3.86
C PRO A 74 -3.72 -6.23 2.94
N THR A 75 -4.79 -5.45 3.15
CA THR A 75 -6.02 -5.50 2.34
C THR A 75 -5.85 -4.78 1.00
N LEU A 76 -5.18 -3.62 0.98
CA LEU A 76 -5.02 -2.78 -0.22
C LEU A 76 -3.87 -3.24 -1.12
N MET A 77 -2.82 -3.80 -0.53
CA MET A 77 -1.64 -4.32 -1.23
C MET A 77 -1.35 -5.74 -0.76
N PRO A 78 -2.14 -6.74 -1.21
CA PRO A 78 -1.87 -8.13 -0.88
C PRO A 78 -0.53 -8.53 -1.49
N VAL A 79 0.50 -8.56 -0.66
CA VAL A 79 1.76 -9.21 -1.01
C VAL A 79 1.43 -10.69 -1.05
N HIS A 80 1.48 -11.31 -2.23
CA HIS A 80 1.57 -12.76 -2.30
C HIS A 80 2.87 -13.14 -1.59
N ILE A 81 2.77 -13.40 -0.29
CA ILE A 81 3.71 -14.25 0.41
C ILE A 81 3.52 -15.60 -0.27
N ALA A 82 4.25 -15.83 -1.36
CA ALA A 82 4.47 -17.19 -1.81
C ALA A 82 4.92 -17.92 -0.56
N ALA A 83 4.18 -18.96 -0.17
CA ALA A 83 4.52 -19.81 0.95
C ALA A 83 5.84 -20.52 0.62
N SER A 84 6.95 -19.80 0.74
CA SER A 84 8.29 -20.34 0.72
C SER A 84 8.44 -21.05 2.06
N SER A 85 8.12 -22.34 2.04
CA SER A 85 8.77 -23.38 2.83
C SER A 85 8.93 -23.06 4.32
N ARG A 86 7.89 -23.28 5.10
CA ARG A 86 8.02 -23.61 6.53
C ARG A 86 8.69 -24.99 6.62
N ASN A 87 10.02 -25.07 6.48
CA ASN A 87 10.76 -26.33 6.71
C ASN A 87 12.08 -26.19 7.51
N ASP A 88 12.35 -25.03 8.12
CA ASP A 88 13.59 -24.83 8.92
C ASP A 88 13.31 -24.78 10.44
N ARG A 89 12.57 -25.76 10.98
CA ARG A 89 12.46 -25.97 12.44
C ARG A 89 12.44 -27.45 12.83
N GLN A 90 13.33 -28.24 12.24
CA GLN A 90 13.58 -29.60 12.69
C GLN A 90 15.05 -29.97 12.55
N ASN A 91 15.93 -29.17 13.15
CA ASN A 91 17.23 -29.65 13.61
C ASN A 91 17.85 -28.67 14.63
N CYS A 92 17.35 -28.71 15.88
CA CYS A 92 18.06 -28.35 17.11
C CYS A 92 17.46 -29.20 18.22
#